data_AF-A0A849MTC9-F1
#
_entry.id   AF-A0A849MTC9-F1
#
_cell.length_a   1.000
_cell.length_b   1.000
_cell.length_c   1.000
_cell.angle_alpha   90.00
_cell.angle_beta   90.00
_cell.angle_gamma   90.00
#
_symmetry.space_group_name_H-M   'P 1'
#
loop_
_entity.id
_entity.type
_entity.pdbx_description
1 polymer ?
#
loop_
_entity_poly.entity_id
_entity_poly.type
_entity_poly.pdbx_seq_one_letter_code
_entity_poly.pdbx_strand_id
1 'polypeptide(L)'
;MARHVVAAVGEIPPGGRKLVTIRGREIGVFNLDGAYYALINRCPHQGAALCTGAIVSRLEAPMPGEYRLAQPGSMLRCPWHCWEFDIRTGQSWCEPEDVKARSYAVTVEPGERLARGPFMAETVSVAVEEDYVVVTL
;
A
#
# COMPACT_ATOMS: atom_id res chain seq x y z
N MET A 1 11.98 2.67 -14.72
CA MET A 1 10.99 3.16 -13.73
C MET A 1 11.76 3.83 -12.60
N ALA A 2 11.23 4.90 -12.01
CA ALA A 2 11.90 5.59 -10.91
C ALA A 2 11.52 4.94 -9.57
N ARG A 3 12.49 4.85 -8.66
CA ARG A 3 12.30 4.32 -7.30
C ARG A 3 12.18 5.49 -6.33
N HIS A 4 11.25 5.40 -5.38
CA HIS A 4 11.00 6.44 -4.39
C HIS A 4 10.99 5.84 -2.98
N VAL A 5 11.84 6.35 -2.10
CA VAL A 5 11.84 6.01 -0.66
C VAL A 5 10.68 6.76 -0.01
N VAL A 6 9.81 6.05 0.71
CA VAL A 6 8.55 6.62 1.23
C VAL A 6 8.38 6.52 2.75
N ALA A 7 9.07 5.58 3.39
CA ALA A 7 9.05 5.37 4.83
C ALA A 7 10.18 4.41 5.25
N ALA A 8 10.63 4.49 6.50
CA ALA A 8 11.27 3.37 7.18
C ALA A 8 10.22 2.28 7.48
N VAL A 9 10.64 1.01 7.55
CA VAL A 9 9.74 -0.14 7.80
C VAL A 9 8.89 0.04 9.06
N GLY A 10 9.49 0.54 10.15
CA GLY A 10 8.81 0.74 11.44
C GLY A 10 7.73 1.82 11.45
N GLU A 11 7.70 2.72 10.47
CA GLU A 11 6.67 3.77 10.38
C GLU A 11 5.31 3.23 9.91
N ILE A 12 5.28 2.04 9.33
CA ILE A 12 4.06 1.39 8.85
C ILE A 12 3.99 -0.01 9.47
N PRO A 13 3.51 -0.14 10.72
CA PRO A 13 3.41 -1.42 11.40
C PRO A 13 2.41 -2.37 10.71
N PRO A 14 2.43 -3.68 10.98
CA PRO A 14 1.44 -4.62 10.46
C PRO A 14 -0.02 -4.17 10.68
N GLY A 15 -0.84 -4.26 9.63
CA GLY A 15 -2.21 -3.73 9.60
C GLY A 15 -2.30 -2.20 9.41
N GLY A 16 -1.16 -1.51 9.43
CA GLY A 16 -1.05 -0.07 9.25
C GLY A 16 -1.00 0.35 7.78
N ARG A 17 -1.07 1.68 7.61
CA ARG A 17 -0.92 2.33 6.30
C ARG A 17 -0.30 3.71 6.44
N LYS A 18 0.25 4.21 5.34
CA LYS A 18 0.71 5.60 5.20
C LYS A 18 0.30 6.15 3.85
N LEU A 19 -0.22 7.38 3.84
CA LEU A 19 -0.44 8.15 2.62
C LEU A 19 0.82 8.94 2.29
N VAL A 20 1.24 8.88 1.04
CA VAL A 20 2.40 9.61 0.52
C VAL A 20 2.07 10.25 -0.82
N THR A 21 2.72 11.37 -1.11
CA THR A 21 2.56 12.07 -2.38
C THR A 21 3.84 11.96 -3.19
N ILE A 22 3.76 11.31 -4.35
CA ILE A 22 4.90 11.12 -5.27
C ILE A 22 4.56 11.78 -6.60
N ARG A 23 5.31 12.81 -7.00
CA ARG A 23 5.10 13.54 -8.27
C ARG A 23 3.64 13.97 -8.46
N GLY A 24 3.03 14.50 -7.40
CA GLY A 24 1.63 14.97 -7.40
C GLY A 24 0.56 13.87 -7.38
N ARG A 25 0.94 12.58 -7.22
CA ARG A 25 0.01 11.47 -7.04
C ARG A 25 -0.01 11.03 -5.59
N GLU A 26 -1.20 11.01 -4.99
CA GLU A 26 -1.40 10.43 -3.67
C GLU A 26 -1.48 8.90 -3.77
N ILE A 27 -0.72 8.23 -2.93
CA ILE A 27 -0.56 6.78 -2.90
C ILE A 27 -0.69 6.32 -1.45
N GLY A 28 -1.52 5.30 -1.21
CA GLY A 28 -1.56 4.60 0.06
C GLY A 28 -0.62 3.41 0.02
N VAL A 29 0.29 3.33 0.99
CA VAL A 29 1.15 2.18 1.25
C VAL A 29 0.59 1.44 2.45
N PHE A 30 0.38 0.14 2.31
CA PHE A 30 -0.26 -0.73 3.29
C PHE A 30 0.72 -1.82 3.71
N ASN A 31 0.70 -2.18 4.98
CA ASN A 31 1.44 -3.32 5.52
C ASN A 31 0.43 -4.41 5.92
N LEU A 32 0.39 -5.50 5.15
CA LEU A 32 -0.40 -6.70 5.45
C LEU A 32 0.56 -7.74 6.02
N ASP A 33 0.66 -7.78 7.35
CA ASP A 33 1.45 -8.77 8.10
C ASP A 33 2.92 -8.91 7.64
N GLY A 34 3.58 -7.77 7.43
CA GLY A 34 4.97 -7.67 6.95
C GLY A 34 5.12 -7.55 5.44
N ALA A 35 4.07 -7.83 4.66
CA ALA A 35 4.07 -7.65 3.22
C ALA A 35 3.51 -6.28 2.82
N TYR A 36 4.24 -5.55 1.97
CA TYR A 36 3.90 -4.19 1.59
C TYR A 36 3.21 -4.11 0.22
N TYR A 37 2.16 -3.30 0.16
CA TYR A 37 1.38 -3.06 -1.06
C TYR A 37 1.09 -1.57 -1.21
N ALA A 38 0.95 -1.09 -2.45
CA ALA A 38 0.63 0.30 -2.70
C ALA A 38 -0.48 0.44 -3.73
N LEU A 39 -1.46 1.30 -3.43
CA LEU A 39 -2.56 1.66 -4.32
C LEU A 39 -2.62 3.18 -4.51
N ILE A 40 -3.09 3.63 -5.68
CA ILE A 40 -3.44 5.05 -5.87
C ILE A 40 -4.57 5.45 -4.91
N ASN A 41 -4.47 6.64 -4.29
CA ASN A 41 -5.51 7.20 -3.43
C ASN A 41 -6.68 7.79 -4.23
N ARG A 42 -7.18 7.06 -5.23
CA ARG A 42 -8.30 7.48 -6.05
C ARG A 42 -9.15 6.29 -6.42
N CYS A 43 -10.40 6.29 -5.97
CA CYS A 43 -11.34 5.22 -6.28
C CYS A 43 -11.63 5.23 -7.79
N PRO A 44 -11.44 4.12 -8.50
CA PRO A 44 -11.67 4.06 -9.95
C PRO A 44 -13.15 4.22 -10.32
N HIS A 45 -14.07 4.01 -9.37
CA HIS A 45 -15.51 4.18 -9.59
C HIS A 45 -15.90 5.66 -9.74
N GLN A 46 -15.75 6.48 -8.70
CA GLN A 46 -16.15 7.92 -8.75
C GLN A 46 -15.10 8.89 -8.19
N GLY A 47 -13.90 8.43 -7.87
CA GLY A 47 -12.78 9.32 -7.54
C GLY A 47 -12.57 9.67 -6.06
N ALA A 48 -13.28 9.01 -5.14
CA ALA A 48 -13.04 9.14 -3.70
C ALA A 48 -11.56 8.94 -3.32
N ALA A 49 -11.13 9.55 -2.20
CA ALA A 49 -9.84 9.25 -1.57
C ALA A 49 -9.81 7.81 -1.04
N LEU A 50 -9.57 6.85 -1.93
CA LEU A 50 -9.78 5.42 -1.66
C LEU A 50 -8.97 4.93 -0.45
N CYS A 51 -7.73 5.37 -0.32
CA CYS A 51 -6.78 4.92 0.70
C CYS A 51 -7.07 5.49 2.09
N THR A 52 -8.07 6.37 2.25
CA THR A 52 -8.59 6.78 3.58
C THR A 52 -9.72 5.86 4.08
N GLY A 53 -10.23 4.98 3.22
CA GLY A 53 -11.32 4.04 3.52
C GLY A 53 -11.00 3.05 4.65
N ALA A 54 -11.98 2.30 5.14
CA ALA A 54 -11.71 1.32 6.20
C ALA A 54 -10.93 0.10 5.65
N ILE A 55 -9.95 -0.40 6.40
CA ILE A 55 -9.38 -1.72 6.13
C ILE A 55 -10.31 -2.75 6.78
N VAL A 56 -10.82 -3.69 5.99
CA VAL A 56 -11.82 -4.67 6.40
C VAL A 56 -11.41 -6.08 5.99
N SER A 57 -12.07 -7.08 6.57
CA SER A 57 -11.91 -8.47 6.15
C SER A 57 -12.77 -8.72 4.91
N ARG A 58 -12.34 -9.63 4.04
CA ARG A 58 -13.18 -10.07 2.94
C ARG A 58 -14.36 -10.88 3.46
N LEU A 59 -15.57 -10.58 2.99
CA LEU A 59 -16.74 -11.41 3.28
C LEU A 59 -16.88 -12.51 2.23
N GLU A 60 -17.11 -13.74 2.67
CA GLU A 60 -17.49 -14.85 1.80
C GLU A 60 -18.81 -15.44 2.27
N ALA A 61 -19.70 -15.71 1.32
CA ALA A 61 -21.00 -16.33 1.57
C ALA A 61 -21.17 -17.52 0.61
N PRO A 62 -20.82 -18.75 1.03
CA PRO A 62 -20.90 -19.91 0.15
C PRO A 62 -22.36 -20.29 -0.18
N MET A 63 -23.31 -19.92 0.69
CA MET A 63 -24.74 -20.12 0.49
C MET A 63 -25.57 -19.07 1.24
N PRO A 64 -26.83 -18.82 0.83
CA PRO A 64 -27.70 -17.86 1.51
C PRO A 64 -27.84 -18.16 3.01
N GLY A 65 -27.66 -17.13 3.85
CA GLY A 65 -27.75 -17.26 5.31
C GLY A 65 -26.44 -17.64 6.00
N GLU A 66 -25.41 -18.03 5.25
CA GLU A 66 -24.08 -18.30 5.78
C GLU A 66 -23.09 -17.24 5.32
N TYR A 67 -22.32 -16.69 6.26
CA TYR A 67 -21.23 -15.78 5.97
C TYR A 67 -20.03 -16.07 6.86
N ARG A 68 -18.85 -15.88 6.30
CA ARG A 68 -17.59 -15.94 7.02
C ARG A 68 -16.71 -14.76 6.64
N LEU A 69 -15.95 -14.27 7.62
CA LEU A 69 -14.86 -13.34 7.37
C LEU A 69 -13.65 -14.16 6.90
N ALA A 70 -13.28 -13.98 5.64
CA ALA A 70 -12.07 -14.51 5.05
C ALA A 70 -11.01 -13.41 5.00
N GLN A 71 -9.73 -13.81 5.01
CA GLN A 71 -8.59 -12.91 4.75
C GLN A 71 -8.66 -11.60 5.57
N PRO A 72 -8.47 -11.67 6.90
CA PRO A 72 -8.61 -10.50 7.76
C PRO A 72 -7.71 -9.34 7.33
N GLY A 73 -8.29 -8.14 7.23
CA GLY A 73 -7.55 -6.93 6.88
C GLY A 73 -7.00 -6.88 5.44
N SER A 74 -7.52 -7.70 4.52
CA SER A 74 -7.04 -7.72 3.14
C SER A 74 -7.75 -6.75 2.20
N MET A 75 -8.88 -6.18 2.64
CA MET A 75 -9.76 -5.37 1.80
C MET A 75 -9.75 -3.91 2.23
N LEU A 76 -9.85 -3.03 1.25
CA LEU A 76 -10.02 -1.59 1.45
C LEU A 76 -11.42 -1.19 1.00
N ARG A 77 -12.23 -0.71 1.95
CA ARG A 77 -13.59 -0.27 1.70
C ARG A 77 -13.63 1.23 1.42
N CYS A 78 -14.03 1.59 0.20
CA CYS A 78 -14.15 2.98 -0.23
C CYS A 78 -15.09 3.79 0.67
N PRO A 79 -14.73 5.02 1.08
CA PRO A 79 -15.53 5.81 2.02
C PRO A 79 -16.84 6.36 1.44
N TRP A 80 -17.06 6.29 0.12
CA TRP A 80 -18.31 6.74 -0.50
C TRP A 80 -19.34 5.60 -0.58
N HIS A 81 -19.25 4.74 -1.59
CA HIS A 81 -20.27 3.71 -1.86
C HIS A 81 -19.95 2.36 -1.23
N CYS A 82 -18.97 2.30 -0.31
CA CYS A 82 -18.54 1.07 0.36
C CYS A 82 -18.04 -0.05 -0.58
N TRP A 83 -17.66 0.27 -1.82
CA TRP A 83 -17.03 -0.70 -2.71
C TRP A 83 -15.71 -1.18 -2.13
N GLU A 84 -15.50 -2.48 -2.15
CA GLU A 84 -14.34 -3.12 -1.55
C GLU A 84 -13.31 -3.48 -2.61
N PHE A 85 -12.05 -3.21 -2.30
CA PHE A 85 -10.91 -3.45 -3.17
C PHE A 85 -9.89 -4.31 -2.45
N ASP A 86 -9.39 -5.36 -3.10
CA ASP A 86 -8.28 -6.14 -2.55
C ASP A 86 -7.02 -5.27 -2.52
N ILE A 87 -6.40 -5.11 -1.35
CA ILE A 87 -5.23 -4.23 -1.19
C ILE A 87 -4.03 -4.72 -2.02
N ARG A 88 -3.90 -6.03 -2.21
CA ARG A 88 -2.75 -6.66 -2.87
C ARG A 88 -2.78 -6.46 -4.37
N THR A 89 -3.98 -6.54 -4.93
CA THR A 89 -4.18 -6.55 -6.39
C THR A 89 -4.84 -5.27 -6.90
N GLY A 90 -5.57 -4.56 -6.06
CA GLY A 90 -6.43 -3.44 -6.43
C GLY A 90 -7.79 -3.85 -7.03
N GLN A 91 -8.09 -5.15 -7.18
CA GLN A 91 -9.35 -5.60 -7.78
C GLN A 91 -10.57 -5.19 -6.94
N SER A 92 -11.61 -4.66 -7.58
CA SER A 92 -12.93 -4.45 -6.96
C SER A 92 -13.67 -5.78 -6.80
N TRP A 93 -14.36 -5.99 -5.68
CA TRP A 93 -15.25 -7.14 -5.53
C TRP A 93 -16.68 -6.87 -6.02
N CYS A 94 -17.02 -5.60 -6.28
CA CYS A 94 -18.33 -5.21 -6.81
C CYS A 94 -18.42 -5.35 -8.34
N GLU A 95 -17.31 -5.08 -9.03
CA GLU A 95 -17.17 -5.22 -10.50
C GLU A 95 -15.77 -5.77 -10.81
N PRO A 96 -15.54 -7.08 -10.59
CA PRO A 96 -14.19 -7.68 -10.59
C PRO A 96 -13.52 -7.76 -11.94
N GLU A 97 -14.27 -7.66 -13.04
CA GLU A 97 -13.77 -7.72 -14.41
C GLU A 97 -13.35 -6.34 -14.93
N ASP A 98 -14.09 -5.29 -14.57
CA ASP A 98 -13.96 -3.96 -15.19
C ASP A 98 -13.29 -2.92 -14.27
N VAL A 99 -13.36 -3.09 -12.95
CA VAL A 99 -12.95 -2.05 -12.00
C VAL A 99 -11.78 -2.49 -11.13
N LYS A 100 -10.65 -1.80 -11.32
CA LYS A 100 -9.41 -2.06 -10.58
C LYS A 100 -8.74 -0.77 -10.13
N ALA A 101 -8.46 -0.65 -8.84
CA ALA A 101 -7.59 0.37 -8.30
C ALA A 101 -6.16 0.15 -8.80
N ARG A 102 -5.49 1.21 -9.22
CA ARG A 102 -4.11 1.10 -9.73
C ARG A 102 -3.17 0.72 -8.58
N SER A 103 -2.48 -0.41 -8.73
CA SER A 103 -1.45 -0.89 -7.82
C SER A 103 -0.05 -0.48 -8.29
N TYR A 104 0.88 -0.38 -7.35
CA TYR A 104 2.28 -0.08 -7.60
C TYR A 104 3.17 -1.12 -6.92
N ALA A 105 4.31 -1.42 -7.54
CA ALA A 105 5.26 -2.37 -6.96
C ALA A 105 5.96 -1.74 -5.75
N VAL A 106 6.02 -2.50 -4.66
CA VAL A 106 6.68 -2.10 -3.41
C VAL A 106 7.78 -3.10 -3.08
N THR A 107 8.94 -2.60 -2.70
CA THR A 107 10.10 -3.39 -2.27
C THR A 107 10.63 -2.83 -0.95
N VAL A 108 11.18 -3.68 -0.10
CA VAL A 108 11.95 -3.26 1.07
C VAL A 108 13.44 -3.37 0.74
N GLU A 109 14.22 -2.35 1.05
CA GLU A 109 15.66 -2.29 0.76
C GLU A 109 16.45 -1.82 2.00
N PRO A 110 17.63 -2.40 2.27
CA PRO A 110 18.53 -1.91 3.30
C PRO A 110 18.99 -0.47 3.03
N GLY A 111 19.04 0.36 4.07
CA GLY A 111 19.44 1.76 4.01
C GLY A 111 20.85 1.97 3.46
N GLU A 112 21.78 1.07 3.78
CA GLU A 112 23.14 1.03 3.22
C GLU A 112 23.18 0.99 1.67
N ARG A 113 22.17 0.40 1.01
CA ARG A 113 22.09 0.33 -0.46
C ARG A 113 21.51 1.60 -1.08
N LEU A 114 20.79 2.39 -0.29
CA LEU A 114 20.15 3.64 -0.73
C LEU A 114 21.03 4.87 -0.45
N ALA A 115 21.91 4.79 0.55
CA ALA A 115 22.81 5.87 0.98
C ALA A 115 24.08 6.06 0.12
N ARG A 116 24.00 5.94 -1.22
CA ARG A 116 25.09 6.36 -2.12
C ARG A 116 24.73 7.66 -2.84
N GLY A 117 24.98 8.79 -2.17
CA GLY A 117 24.92 10.16 -2.71
C GLY A 117 26.32 10.75 -2.99
N PRO A 118 26.45 11.85 -3.78
CA PRO A 118 27.69 12.29 -4.43
C PRO A 118 28.71 13.03 -3.54
N PHE A 119 28.45 13.23 -2.25
CA PHE A 119 29.34 13.95 -1.36
C PHE A 119 29.98 12.99 -0.35
N MET A 120 31.15 12.46 -0.70
CA MET A 120 32.08 11.84 0.26
C MET A 120 33.12 12.88 0.67
N ALA A 121 32.91 13.53 1.81
CA ALA A 121 34.02 14.10 2.57
C ALA A 121 34.48 13.06 3.60
N GLU A 122 35.75 13.14 4.00
CA GLU A 122 36.42 12.25 4.95
C GLU A 122 35.50 11.93 6.14
N THR A 123 34.97 10.70 6.17
CA THR A 123 33.83 10.33 7.00
C THR A 123 34.30 9.40 8.11
N VAL A 124 34.10 9.82 9.36
CA VAL A 124 33.79 8.87 10.44
C VAL A 124 32.63 8.02 9.93
N SER A 125 32.75 6.70 10.00
CA SER A 125 31.75 5.76 9.48
C SER A 125 30.38 6.00 10.12
N VAL A 126 29.45 6.61 9.40
CA VAL A 126 28.03 6.65 9.77
C VAL A 126 27.34 5.53 9.01
N ALA A 127 27.01 4.44 9.70
CA ALA A 127 26.21 3.36 9.15
C ALA A 127 24.73 3.77 9.15
N VAL A 128 24.05 3.58 8.02
CA VAL A 128 22.59 3.65 7.96
C VAL A 128 22.08 2.23 8.19
N GLU A 129 21.60 1.95 9.40
CA GLU A 129 21.24 0.60 9.88
C GLU A 129 19.77 0.21 9.62
N GLU A 130 18.97 1.07 8.97
CA GLU A 130 17.52 0.87 8.83
C GLU A 130 17.10 0.36 7.44
N ASP A 131 16.09 -0.52 7.41
CA ASP A 131 15.41 -0.95 6.17
C ASP A 131 14.31 0.05 5.76
N TYR A 132 14.22 0.34 4.46
CA TYR A 132 13.29 1.31 3.88
C TYR A 132 12.28 0.68 2.92
N VAL A 133 11.06 1.21 2.92
CA VAL A 133 9.99 0.87 1.98
C VAL A 133 10.14 1.74 0.72
N VAL A 134 10.17 1.10 -0.45
CA VAL A 134 10.44 1.72 -1.77
C VAL A 134 9.31 1.41 -2.74
N VAL A 135 8.71 2.45 -3.33
CA VAL A 135 7.65 2.34 -4.35
C VAL A 135 8.22 2.59 -5.75
N THR A 136 7.82 1.77 -6.73
CA THR A 136 8.22 1.90 -8.13
C THR A 136 7.03 2.31 -9.00
N LEU A 137 7.19 3.39 -9.78
CA LEU A 137 6.15 4.02 -10.61
C LEU A 137 6.51 4.10 -12.10
#